data_AF-A0A2V8LQU7-F1
#
_entry.id   AF-A0A2V8LQU7-F1
#
_cell.length_a   1.000
_cell.length_b   1.000
_cell.length_c   1.000
_cell.angle_alpha   90.00
_cell.angle_beta   90.00
_cell.angle_gamma   90.00
#
_symmetry.space_group_name_H-M   'P 1'
#
loop_
_entity.id
_entity.type
_entity.pdbx_description
1 polymer ?
#
loop_
_entity_poly.entity_id
_entity_poly.type
_entity_poly.pdbx_seq_one_letter_code
_entity_poly.pdbx_strand_id
1 'polypeptide(L)'
;MREIVGAIGMGVVIGIVLLSILGPLSYSMTADVLSTFSVTRFPMKTYLRAASFVISLLSVCGFTECYKPVTKSQLPTHIKTVAVPAFQNTALRFKIGHRFTEAVMNELIHRGHGLRVQSEREGADAVIDGVVKNFSFGGVLLDDKGRARIFEVAITAAVTVRDQHENRVLYDNQNFVFRGEFEFANDPRNFFNEEDPAVMRIARSFAESIVSTLINGFGVKE
;
A
#
# COMPACT_ATOMS: atom_id res chain seq x y z
N MET A 1 -39.61 -29.38 20.47
CA MET A 1 -40.83 -28.70 20.97
C MET A 1 -40.51 -27.57 21.96
N ARG A 2 -39.39 -26.82 21.76
CA ARG A 2 -38.97 -25.71 22.63
C ARG A 2 -38.75 -24.39 21.87
N GLU A 3 -38.51 -24.44 20.56
CA GLU A 3 -38.34 -23.22 19.75
C GLU A 3 -39.65 -22.60 19.24
N ILE A 4 -40.75 -23.37 19.22
CA ILE A 4 -42.07 -22.89 18.77
C ILE A 4 -42.69 -21.90 19.78
N VAL A 5 -42.33 -22.00 21.07
CA VAL A 5 -42.85 -21.13 22.13
C VAL A 5 -42.21 -19.73 22.08
N GLY A 6 -40.97 -19.60 21.60
CA GLY A 6 -40.26 -18.32 21.51
C GLY A 6 -40.80 -17.38 20.42
N ALA A 7 -41.19 -17.94 19.27
CA ALA A 7 -41.69 -17.15 18.15
C ALA A 7 -43.14 -16.67 18.33
N ILE A 8 -43.98 -17.45 19.02
CA ILE A 8 -45.34 -17.04 19.39
C ILE A 8 -45.28 -15.89 20.42
N GLY A 9 -44.31 -15.94 21.34
CA GLY A 9 -44.08 -14.86 22.31
C GLY A 9 -43.74 -13.51 21.63
N MET A 10 -42.94 -13.52 20.57
CA MET A 10 -42.52 -12.28 19.90
C MET A 10 -43.65 -11.62 19.09
N GLY A 11 -44.53 -12.42 18.46
CA GLY A 11 -45.70 -11.91 17.73
C GLY A 11 -46.78 -11.31 18.63
N VAL A 12 -46.99 -11.88 19.82
CA VAL A 12 -47.92 -11.35 20.83
C VAL A 12 -47.39 -10.03 21.44
N VAL A 13 -46.06 -9.92 21.63
CA VAL A 13 -45.43 -8.69 22.15
C VAL A 13 -45.60 -7.52 21.18
N ILE A 14 -45.49 -7.74 19.86
CA ILE A 14 -45.71 -6.67 18.86
C ILE A 14 -47.18 -6.21 18.84
N GLY A 15 -48.14 -7.13 19.03
CA GLY A 15 -49.56 -6.80 19.13
C GLY A 15 -49.93 -6.00 20.38
N ILE A 16 -49.31 -6.31 21.52
CA ILE A 16 -49.50 -5.57 22.78
C ILE A 16 -48.82 -4.19 22.70
N VAL A 17 -47.64 -4.09 22.08
CA VAL A 17 -46.93 -2.80 21.91
C VAL A 17 -47.68 -1.84 21.00
N LEU A 18 -48.41 -2.34 19.98
CA LEU A 18 -49.28 -1.50 19.16
C LEU A 18 -50.53 -0.99 19.92
N LEU A 19 -50.99 -1.73 20.91
CA LEU A 19 -52.13 -1.34 21.76
C LEU A 19 -51.77 -0.28 22.81
N SER A 20 -50.49 -0.12 23.14
CA SER A 20 -49.98 0.87 24.10
C SER A 20 -49.79 2.28 23.51
N ILE A 21 -49.85 2.42 22.17
CA ILE A 21 -49.56 3.67 21.46
C ILE A 21 -50.84 4.45 21.08
N LEU A 22 -52.02 3.82 21.18
CA LEU A 22 -53.31 4.49 20.99
C LEU A 22 -54.02 4.63 22.33
N GLY A 23 -54.15 5.88 22.80
CA GLY A 23 -54.91 6.27 23.99
C GLY A 23 -56.40 5.88 23.94
N PRO A 24 -57.14 6.09 25.03
CA PRO A 24 -58.44 5.46 25.25
C PRO A 24 -59.50 6.10 24.36
N LEU A 25 -59.84 5.43 23.27
CA LEU A 25 -60.97 5.80 22.42
C LEU A 25 -61.91 4.59 22.28
N SER A 26 -63.05 4.73 22.95
CA SER A 26 -64.34 4.04 22.79
C SER A 26 -64.37 2.52 22.63
N TYR A 27 -65.02 1.88 23.61
CA TYR A 27 -65.15 0.44 23.86
C TYR A 27 -66.00 -0.37 22.87
N SER A 28 -66.45 0.20 21.75
CA SER A 28 -67.45 -0.44 20.86
C SER A 28 -66.90 -0.92 19.50
N MET A 29 -65.59 -0.83 19.27
CA MET A 29 -64.96 -1.19 17.98
C MET A 29 -63.93 -2.32 18.09
N THR A 30 -64.00 -3.15 19.12
CA THR A 30 -63.06 -4.25 19.38
C THR A 30 -63.54 -5.62 18.91
N ALA A 31 -64.82 -5.75 18.52
CA ALA A 31 -65.38 -7.04 18.10
C ALA A 31 -65.07 -7.41 16.64
N ASP A 32 -64.89 -6.42 15.75
CA ASP A 32 -64.72 -6.69 14.31
C ASP A 32 -63.26 -6.97 13.90
N VAL A 33 -62.28 -6.62 14.73
CA VAL A 33 -60.86 -6.82 14.40
C VAL A 33 -60.40 -8.26 14.64
N LEU A 34 -61.14 -9.02 15.46
CA LEU A 34 -60.81 -10.40 15.79
C LEU A 34 -61.24 -11.42 14.72
N SER A 35 -62.17 -11.08 13.81
CA SER A 35 -62.61 -11.99 12.74
C SER A 35 -61.77 -11.93 11.47
N THR A 36 -60.93 -10.91 11.28
CA THR A 36 -60.13 -10.72 10.06
C THR A 36 -58.75 -11.39 10.12
N PHE A 37 -58.38 -11.98 11.26
CA PHE A 37 -57.14 -12.73 11.45
C PHE A 37 -57.22 -14.19 10.97
N SER A 38 -58.09 -14.48 9.99
CA SER A 38 -58.09 -15.78 9.33
C SER A 38 -56.89 -15.89 8.37
N VAL A 39 -55.86 -16.58 8.84
CA VAL A 39 -55.04 -17.53 8.05
C VAL A 39 -54.45 -16.97 6.75
N THR A 40 -53.37 -16.20 6.84
CA THR A 40 -52.40 -16.09 5.74
C THR A 40 -51.20 -16.98 6.04
N ARG A 41 -51.27 -18.23 5.57
CA ARG A 41 -50.10 -19.12 5.50
C ARG A 41 -49.14 -18.56 4.45
N PHE A 42 -48.27 -17.64 4.85
CA PHE A 42 -47.20 -17.17 3.98
C PHE A 42 -46.16 -18.28 3.76
N PRO A 43 -45.77 -18.58 2.51
CA PRO A 43 -44.89 -19.71 2.22
C PRO A 43 -43.46 -19.49 2.75
N MET A 44 -43.12 -20.20 3.83
CA MET A 44 -41.80 -20.24 4.49
C MET A 44 -40.58 -20.28 3.54
N LYS A 45 -40.74 -20.87 2.33
CA LYS A 45 -39.67 -21.01 1.33
C LYS A 45 -39.21 -19.70 0.70
N THR A 46 -40.04 -18.66 0.61
CA THR A 46 -39.65 -17.38 0.00
C THR A 46 -38.76 -16.56 0.95
N TYR A 47 -39.05 -16.61 2.26
CA TYR A 47 -38.21 -15.97 3.28
C TYR A 47 -36.84 -16.66 3.42
N LEU A 48 -36.78 -17.99 3.28
CA LEU A 48 -35.51 -18.73 3.32
C LEU A 48 -34.59 -18.36 2.15
N ARG A 49 -35.16 -18.16 0.95
CA ARG A 49 -34.43 -17.71 -0.24
C ARG A 49 -34.00 -16.26 -0.15
N ALA A 50 -34.85 -15.39 0.39
CA ALA A 50 -34.50 -13.98 0.62
C ALA A 50 -33.38 -13.84 1.65
N ALA A 51 -33.41 -14.61 2.74
CA ALA A 51 -32.35 -14.61 3.75
C ALA A 51 -30.99 -15.07 3.18
N SER A 52 -31.00 -16.10 2.33
CA SER A 52 -29.78 -16.55 1.63
C SER A 52 -29.19 -15.47 0.72
N PHE A 53 -30.03 -14.69 0.04
CA PHE A 53 -29.58 -13.59 -0.83
C PHE A 53 -28.99 -12.43 -0.03
N VAL A 54 -29.59 -12.09 1.10
CA VAL A 54 -29.11 -11.01 1.99
C VAL A 54 -27.77 -11.38 2.64
N ILE A 55 -27.60 -12.63 3.07
CA ILE A 55 -26.32 -13.11 3.63
C ILE A 55 -25.21 -13.07 2.57
N SER A 56 -25.51 -13.47 1.33
CA SER A 56 -24.54 -13.40 0.24
C SER A 56 -24.15 -11.95 -0.09
N LEU A 57 -25.08 -11.00 0.00
CA LEU A 57 -24.80 -9.58 -0.22
C LEU A 57 -23.91 -8.98 0.88
N LEU A 58 -24.14 -9.37 2.14
CA LEU A 58 -23.37 -8.90 3.29
C LEU A 58 -21.92 -9.42 3.27
N SER A 59 -21.66 -10.62 2.74
CA SER A 59 -20.28 -11.13 2.58
C SER A 59 -19.46 -10.37 1.52
N VAL A 60 -20.09 -9.73 0.53
CA VAL A 60 -19.37 -8.96 -0.51
C VAL A 60 -19.01 -7.56 -0.02
N CYS A 61 -19.77 -6.98 0.92
CA CYS A 61 -19.55 -5.62 1.41
C CYS A 61 -18.54 -5.52 2.58
N GLY A 62 -18.02 -6.63 3.12
CA GLY A 62 -17.09 -6.64 4.25
C GLY A 62 -15.62 -6.33 3.93
N PHE A 63 -15.23 -6.21 2.66
CA PHE A 63 -13.83 -6.00 2.26
C PHE A 63 -13.37 -4.54 2.25
N THR A 64 -14.18 -3.60 2.74
CA THR A 64 -13.83 -2.16 2.70
C THR A 64 -12.74 -1.77 3.70
N GLU A 65 -12.44 -2.59 4.71
CA GLU A 65 -11.37 -2.31 5.69
C GLU A 65 -9.95 -2.67 5.18
N CYS A 66 -9.83 -3.44 4.10
CA CYS A 66 -8.53 -3.77 3.50
C CYS A 66 -7.95 -2.63 2.64
N TYR A 67 -8.68 -1.53 2.48
CA TYR A 67 -8.27 -0.39 1.66
C TYR A 67 -8.33 0.89 2.49
N LYS A 68 -7.51 1.00 3.54
CA LYS A 68 -7.12 2.32 4.03
C LYS A 68 -6.24 2.93 2.94
N PRO A 69 -6.71 3.96 2.19
CA PRO A 69 -5.85 4.57 1.21
C PRO A 69 -4.70 5.22 1.96
N VAL A 70 -3.47 4.86 1.57
CA VAL A 70 -2.22 5.43 2.10
C VAL A 70 -2.07 6.85 1.56
N THR A 71 -3.06 7.71 1.82
CA THR A 71 -3.12 9.07 1.25
C THR A 71 -2.35 10.07 2.10
N LYS A 72 -2.03 9.72 3.35
CA LYS A 72 -1.16 10.55 4.18
C LYS A 72 0.26 10.04 4.04
N SER A 73 1.07 10.80 3.30
CA SER A 73 2.52 10.71 3.37
C SER A 73 2.92 10.66 4.85
N GLN A 74 3.66 9.63 5.23
CA GLN A 74 4.04 9.46 6.62
C GLN A 74 5.16 10.43 7.03
N LEU A 75 5.66 11.24 6.08
CA LEU A 75 6.60 12.33 6.37
C LEU A 75 5.97 13.32 7.37
N PRO A 76 6.74 13.77 8.37
CA PRO A 76 6.34 14.87 9.24
C PRO A 76 5.83 16.08 8.44
N THR A 77 4.75 16.70 8.92
CA THR A 77 4.03 17.76 8.18
C THR A 77 4.84 19.02 7.91
N HIS A 78 5.94 19.23 8.62
CA HIS A 78 6.84 20.36 8.40
C HIS A 78 7.81 20.15 7.24
N ILE A 79 8.04 18.90 6.80
CA ILE A 79 8.97 18.61 5.71
C ILE A 79 8.32 18.94 4.38
N LYS A 80 8.78 20.02 3.75
CA LYS A 80 8.33 20.46 2.42
C LYS A 80 9.48 20.47 1.41
N THR A 81 10.70 20.64 1.90
CA THR A 81 11.91 20.68 1.08
C THR A 81 12.85 19.54 1.49
N VAL A 82 13.25 18.72 0.51
CA VAL A 82 14.16 17.59 0.69
C VAL A 82 15.41 17.82 -0.13
N ALA A 83 16.57 17.73 0.51
CA ALA A 83 17.84 17.72 -0.17
C ALA A 83 18.29 16.28 -0.45
N VAL A 84 18.81 16.06 -1.66
CA VAL A 84 19.49 14.82 -2.03
C VAL A 84 20.92 15.19 -2.47
N PRO A 85 21.87 15.25 -1.52
CA PRO A 85 23.27 15.45 -1.85
C PRO A 85 23.79 14.32 -2.75
N ALA A 86 24.88 14.60 -3.45
CA ALA A 86 25.54 13.59 -4.29
C ALA A 86 25.93 12.38 -3.45
N PHE A 87 25.48 11.19 -3.89
CA PHE A 87 25.78 9.94 -3.22
C PHE A 87 27.28 9.68 -3.25
N GLN A 88 27.84 9.33 -2.09
CA GLN A 88 29.25 8.98 -1.99
C GLN A 88 29.50 7.64 -2.71
N ASN A 89 30.64 7.54 -3.37
CA ASN A 89 31.01 6.36 -4.15
C ASN A 89 32.22 5.66 -3.54
N THR A 90 31.97 4.59 -2.78
CA THR A 90 33.02 3.71 -2.26
C THR A 90 33.27 2.53 -3.20
N ALA A 91 32.31 2.19 -4.06
CA ALA A 91 32.41 1.08 -5.02
C ALA A 91 33.43 1.32 -6.16
N LEU A 92 34.13 2.46 -6.19
CA LEU A 92 35.11 2.86 -7.22
C LEU A 92 34.59 2.79 -8.67
N ARG A 93 33.26 2.79 -8.86
CA ARG A 93 32.65 2.72 -10.20
C ARG A 93 32.36 4.12 -10.74
N PHE A 94 32.77 4.39 -11.97
CA PHE A 94 32.62 5.72 -12.56
C PHE A 94 31.15 6.20 -12.57
N LYS A 95 30.93 7.44 -12.12
CA LYS A 95 29.62 8.14 -12.11
C LYS A 95 28.46 7.45 -11.39
N ILE A 96 28.67 6.32 -10.69
CA ILE A 96 27.56 5.59 -10.06
C ILE A 96 26.81 6.46 -9.05
N GLY A 97 27.51 7.18 -8.18
CA GLY A 97 26.88 8.07 -7.20
C GLY A 97 25.96 9.11 -7.85
N HIS A 98 26.42 9.73 -8.95
CA HIS A 98 25.63 10.70 -9.69
C HIS A 98 24.35 10.08 -10.30
N ARG A 99 24.45 8.91 -10.94
CA ARG A 99 23.29 8.21 -11.52
C ARG A 99 22.23 7.87 -10.47
N PHE A 100 22.66 7.42 -9.30
CA PHE A 100 21.76 7.11 -8.19
C PHE A 100 21.12 8.36 -7.59
N THR A 101 21.90 9.42 -7.42
CA THR A 101 21.40 10.73 -6.96
C THR A 101 20.31 11.25 -7.91
N GLU A 102 20.59 11.26 -9.22
CA GLU A 102 19.66 11.70 -10.26
C GLU A 102 18.38 10.85 -10.26
N ALA A 103 18.50 9.53 -10.15
CA ALA A 103 17.34 8.63 -10.08
C ALA A 103 16.46 8.92 -8.86
N VAL A 104 17.06 9.11 -7.67
CA VAL A 104 16.34 9.42 -6.43
C VAL A 104 15.65 10.79 -6.51
N MET A 105 16.34 11.81 -7.01
CA MET A 105 15.76 13.14 -7.21
C MET A 105 14.57 13.09 -8.16
N ASN A 106 14.73 12.44 -9.31
CA ASN A 106 13.66 12.28 -10.28
C ASN A 106 12.45 11.56 -9.66
N GLU A 107 12.68 10.48 -8.93
CA GLU A 107 11.60 9.73 -8.31
C GLU A 107 10.86 10.54 -7.23
N LEU A 108 11.58 11.34 -6.44
CA LEU A 108 10.96 12.28 -5.49
C LEU A 108 10.15 13.37 -6.18
N ILE A 109 10.59 13.87 -7.32
CA ILE A 109 9.81 14.86 -8.08
C ILE A 109 8.51 14.24 -8.61
N HIS A 110 8.57 13.00 -9.09
CA HIS A 110 7.40 12.33 -9.67
C HIS A 110 6.42 11.79 -8.62
N ARG A 111 6.92 11.28 -7.48
CA ARG A 111 6.09 10.60 -6.46
C ARG A 111 6.01 11.34 -5.14
N GLY A 112 6.85 12.33 -4.88
CA GLY A 112 6.94 13.07 -3.61
C GLY A 112 5.75 13.97 -3.28
N HIS A 113 4.61 13.87 -3.97
CA HIS A 113 3.37 14.58 -3.63
C HIS A 113 3.53 16.09 -3.34
N GLY A 114 4.37 16.79 -4.12
CA GLY A 114 4.58 18.23 -4.01
C GLY A 114 5.78 18.66 -3.15
N LEU A 115 6.64 17.73 -2.74
CA LEU A 115 7.93 18.04 -2.13
C LEU A 115 8.82 18.83 -3.10
N ARG A 116 9.52 19.84 -2.58
CA ARG A 116 10.59 20.53 -3.29
C ARG A 116 11.88 19.73 -3.13
N VAL A 117 12.54 19.42 -4.25
CA VAL A 117 13.77 18.62 -4.25
C VAL A 117 14.94 19.53 -4.66
N GLN A 118 16.01 19.50 -3.90
CA GLN A 118 17.24 20.26 -4.16
C GLN A 118 18.49 19.40 -3.92
N SER A 119 19.65 19.86 -4.38
CA SER A 119 20.93 19.15 -4.21
C SER A 119 21.67 19.61 -2.95
N GLU A 120 21.54 20.89 -2.63
CA GLU A 120 22.21 21.56 -1.52
C GLU A 120 21.54 21.22 -0.18
N ARG A 121 22.34 21.10 0.88
CA ARG A 121 21.84 20.77 2.22
C ARG A 121 21.21 21.99 2.89
N GLU A 122 21.72 23.17 2.55
CA GLU A 122 21.33 24.44 3.10
C GLU A 122 19.88 24.77 2.72
N GLY A 123 19.04 25.03 3.73
CA GLY A 123 17.63 25.41 3.52
C GLY A 123 16.66 24.24 3.27
N ALA A 124 17.11 22.99 3.38
CA ALA A 124 16.22 21.83 3.32
C ALA A 124 15.70 21.41 4.70
N ASP A 125 14.46 20.93 4.76
CA ASP A 125 13.85 20.42 5.99
C ASP A 125 14.31 18.99 6.30
N ALA A 126 14.60 18.20 5.26
CA ALA A 126 15.16 16.86 5.38
C ALA A 126 16.29 16.64 4.37
N VAL A 127 17.26 15.80 4.75
CA VAL A 127 18.41 15.43 3.90
C VAL A 127 18.45 13.92 3.74
N ILE A 128 18.59 13.46 2.50
CA ILE A 128 18.77 12.05 2.13
C ILE A 128 20.24 11.84 1.79
N ASP A 129 21.01 11.31 2.74
CA ASP A 129 22.40 10.95 2.52
C ASP A 129 22.49 9.49 2.02
N GLY A 130 23.31 9.28 0.99
CA GLY A 130 23.51 7.97 0.37
C GLY A 130 24.99 7.66 0.17
N VAL A 131 25.36 6.41 0.39
CA VAL A 131 26.71 5.88 0.14
C VAL A 131 26.59 4.57 -0.65
N VAL A 132 27.10 4.55 -1.87
CA VAL A 132 27.22 3.33 -2.67
C VAL A 132 28.47 2.58 -2.21
N LYS A 133 28.27 1.50 -1.44
CA LYS A 133 29.33 0.72 -0.81
C LYS A 133 29.98 -0.27 -1.78
N ASN A 134 29.15 -1.00 -2.51
CA ASN A 134 29.62 -2.03 -3.44
C ASN A 134 28.75 -2.08 -4.69
N PHE A 135 29.35 -2.44 -5.82
CA PHE A 135 28.68 -2.67 -7.09
C PHE A 135 29.31 -3.88 -7.77
N SER A 136 28.49 -4.81 -8.23
CA SER A 136 28.92 -5.97 -9.01
C SER A 136 28.04 -6.14 -10.24
N PHE A 137 28.70 -6.47 -11.35
CA PHE A 137 28.09 -6.77 -12.63
C PHE A 137 28.75 -8.03 -13.18
N GLY A 138 27.96 -9.06 -13.49
CA GLY A 138 28.51 -10.32 -13.98
C GLY A 138 27.47 -11.20 -14.68
N GLY A 139 27.92 -12.00 -15.64
CA GLY A 139 27.08 -12.99 -16.31
C GLY A 139 26.77 -14.18 -15.41
N VAL A 140 25.50 -14.55 -15.30
CA VAL A 140 25.03 -15.70 -14.49
C VAL A 140 24.56 -16.88 -15.33
N LEU A 141 24.10 -16.64 -16.57
CA LEU A 141 23.68 -17.68 -17.50
C LEU A 141 24.41 -17.52 -18.83
N LEU A 142 24.95 -18.62 -19.36
CA LEU A 142 25.62 -18.66 -20.66
C LEU A 142 24.71 -19.24 -21.75
N ASP A 143 24.87 -18.77 -22.99
CA ASP A 143 24.27 -19.37 -24.19
C ASP A 143 25.06 -20.61 -24.68
N ASP A 144 24.53 -21.28 -25.71
CA ASP A 144 25.16 -22.47 -26.34
C ASP A 144 26.56 -22.20 -26.92
N LYS A 145 26.98 -20.93 -27.00
CA LYS A 145 28.29 -20.48 -27.49
C LYS A 145 29.20 -20.01 -26.35
N GLY A 146 28.80 -20.21 -25.09
CA GLY A 146 29.56 -19.82 -23.90
C GLY A 146 29.54 -18.32 -23.60
N ARG A 147 28.61 -17.55 -24.17
CA ARG A 147 28.49 -16.09 -23.96
C ARG A 147 27.45 -15.80 -22.89
N ALA A 148 27.70 -14.81 -22.04
CA ALA A 148 26.73 -14.38 -21.04
C ALA A 148 25.44 -13.87 -21.69
N ARG A 149 24.31 -14.50 -21.35
CA ARG A 149 22.96 -14.15 -21.80
C ARG A 149 22.20 -13.37 -20.74
N ILE A 150 22.34 -13.77 -19.48
CA ILE A 150 21.73 -13.10 -18.32
C ILE A 150 22.86 -12.54 -17.47
N PHE A 151 22.75 -11.27 -17.14
CA PHE A 151 23.66 -10.58 -16.23
C PHE A 151 22.95 -10.25 -14.93
N GLU A 152 23.61 -10.54 -13.81
CA GLU A 152 23.22 -10.03 -12.51
C GLU A 152 23.94 -8.70 -12.26
N VAL A 153 23.16 -7.70 -11.86
CA VAL A 153 23.64 -6.46 -11.27
C VAL A 153 23.25 -6.49 -9.80
N ALA A 154 24.22 -6.33 -8.92
CA ALA A 154 23.97 -6.15 -7.50
C ALA A 154 24.65 -4.90 -6.97
N ILE A 155 23.92 -4.16 -6.15
CA ILE A 155 24.43 -2.98 -5.45
C ILE A 155 24.17 -3.13 -3.95
N THR A 156 25.13 -2.66 -3.16
CA THR A 156 24.96 -2.46 -1.72
C THR A 156 25.17 -0.99 -1.43
N ALA A 157 24.20 -0.36 -0.78
CA ALA A 157 24.27 1.04 -0.39
C ALA A 157 23.86 1.22 1.08
N ALA A 158 24.34 2.31 1.67
CA ALA A 158 23.75 2.87 2.88
C ALA A 158 22.93 4.11 2.53
N VAL A 159 21.78 4.25 3.17
CA VAL A 159 20.88 5.38 2.99
C VAL A 159 20.39 5.82 4.36
N THR A 160 20.57 7.10 4.66
CA THR A 160 20.12 7.72 5.91
C THR A 160 19.32 8.96 5.56
N VAL A 161 18.12 9.08 6.10
CA VAL A 161 17.28 10.27 5.97
C VAL A 161 17.17 10.94 7.32
N ARG A 162 17.54 12.22 7.36
CA ARG A 162 17.56 13.02 8.58
C ARG A 162 16.68 14.25 8.43
N ASP A 163 15.91 14.53 9.48
CA ASP A 163 15.20 15.79 9.68
C ASP A 163 16.18 16.84 10.20
N GLN A 164 16.35 17.95 9.49
CA GLN A 164 17.27 19.03 9.87
C GLN A 164 16.69 19.92 10.98
N HIS A 165 15.37 20.02 11.08
CA HIS A 165 14.71 20.88 12.06
C HIS A 165 14.69 20.22 13.44
N GLU A 166 14.31 18.94 13.50
CA GLU A 166 14.28 18.17 14.76
C GLU A 166 15.61 17.43 15.04
N ASN A 167 16.56 17.46 14.10
CA ASN A 167 17.83 16.74 14.16
C ASN A 167 17.68 15.25 14.52
N ARG A 168 16.66 14.60 13.94
CA ARG A 168 16.36 13.19 14.16
C ARG A 168 16.51 12.39 12.88
N VAL A 169 16.90 11.13 13.02
CA VAL A 169 16.93 10.18 11.91
C VAL A 169 15.51 9.66 11.68
N LEU A 170 15.01 9.86 10.46
CA LEU A 170 13.69 9.40 10.02
C LEU A 170 13.77 7.99 9.43
N TYR A 171 14.85 7.69 8.74
CA TYR A 171 15.11 6.38 8.14
C TYR A 171 16.61 6.13 8.14
N ASP A 172 17.03 4.93 8.47
CA ASP A 172 18.42 4.53 8.35
C ASP A 172 18.51 3.07 7.93
N ASN A 173 19.17 2.83 6.80
CA ASN A 173 19.47 1.49 6.34
C ASN A 173 20.90 1.44 5.82
N GLN A 174 21.77 0.83 6.61
CA GLN A 174 23.20 0.73 6.32
C GLN A 174 23.55 -0.43 5.36
N ASN A 175 22.62 -1.34 5.10
CA ASN A 175 22.85 -2.52 4.26
C ASN A 175 21.71 -2.72 3.26
N PHE A 176 21.41 -1.66 2.51
CA PHE A 176 20.38 -1.70 1.48
C PHE A 176 20.93 -2.41 0.24
N VAL A 177 20.53 -3.65 0.05
CA VAL A 177 20.99 -4.50 -1.05
C VAL A 177 19.89 -4.56 -2.11
N PHE A 178 20.26 -4.26 -3.36
CA PHE A 178 19.38 -4.40 -4.51
C PHE A 178 20.04 -5.30 -5.54
N ARG A 179 19.30 -6.27 -6.07
CA ARG A 179 19.78 -7.19 -7.11
C ARG A 179 18.77 -7.24 -8.24
N GLY A 180 19.27 -7.31 -9.47
CA GLY A 180 18.45 -7.43 -10.66
C GLY A 180 19.16 -8.24 -11.71
N GLU A 181 18.41 -9.12 -12.36
CA GLU A 181 18.85 -9.86 -13.53
C GLU A 181 18.36 -9.15 -14.79
N PHE A 182 19.26 -8.99 -15.76
CA PHE A 182 18.95 -8.35 -17.03
C PHE A 182 19.44 -9.22 -18.19
N GLU A 183 18.53 -9.47 -19.13
CA GLU A 183 18.85 -10.10 -20.42
C GLU A 183 19.16 -9.02 -21.45
N PHE A 184 20.23 -9.22 -22.22
CA PHE A 184 20.63 -8.33 -23.30
C PHE A 184 20.66 -9.09 -24.64
N ALA A 185 20.35 -8.38 -25.72
CA ALA A 185 20.36 -8.97 -27.06
C ALA A 185 21.82 -9.17 -27.54
N ASN A 186 22.13 -10.38 -28.00
CA ASN A 186 23.46 -10.87 -28.35
C ASN A 186 24.13 -10.21 -29.60
N ASP A 187 24.20 -8.88 -29.71
CA ASP A 187 25.02 -8.21 -30.73
C ASP A 187 26.46 -8.03 -30.18
N PRO A 188 27.49 -8.62 -30.82
CA PRO A 188 28.90 -8.52 -30.39
C PRO A 188 29.43 -7.10 -30.18
N ARG A 189 28.79 -6.08 -30.78
CA ARG A 189 29.15 -4.67 -30.59
C ARG A 189 28.58 -4.05 -29.33
N ASN A 190 27.61 -4.71 -28.69
CA ASN A 190 26.84 -4.18 -27.56
C ASN A 190 27.37 -4.60 -26.19
N PHE A 191 28.24 -5.61 -26.11
CA PHE A 191 28.76 -6.13 -24.84
C PHE A 191 29.47 -5.06 -23.97
N PHE A 192 30.10 -4.05 -24.58
CA PHE A 192 30.69 -2.91 -23.85
C PHE A 192 29.66 -1.88 -23.37
N ASN A 193 28.47 -1.84 -23.98
CA ASN A 193 27.42 -0.85 -23.75
C ASN A 193 26.23 -1.39 -22.94
N GLU A 194 26.26 -2.63 -22.46
CA GLU A 194 25.16 -3.26 -21.71
C GLU A 194 25.13 -2.86 -20.24
N GLU A 195 26.30 -2.57 -19.66
CA GLU A 195 26.42 -2.22 -18.25
C GLU A 195 25.71 -0.90 -17.92
N ASP A 196 25.87 0.14 -18.74
CA ASP A 196 25.30 1.47 -18.50
C ASP A 196 23.75 1.44 -18.44
N PRO A 197 23.03 0.82 -19.39
CA PRO A 197 21.59 0.58 -19.28
C PRO A 197 21.21 -0.24 -18.05
N ALA A 198 22.01 -1.24 -17.66
CA ALA A 198 21.78 -2.02 -16.44
C ALA A 198 21.84 -1.13 -15.20
N VAL A 199 22.87 -0.27 -15.11
CA VAL A 199 23.05 0.71 -14.03
C VAL A 199 21.88 1.67 -13.97
N MET A 200 21.39 2.16 -15.12
CA MET A 200 20.21 3.05 -15.12
C MET A 200 18.95 2.34 -14.63
N ARG A 201 18.72 1.10 -15.03
CA ARG A 201 17.55 0.31 -14.58
C ARG A 201 17.61 -0.01 -13.10
N ILE A 202 18.77 -0.42 -12.58
CA ILE A 202 18.94 -0.72 -11.16
C ILE A 202 18.84 0.57 -10.33
N ALA A 203 19.39 1.70 -10.78
CA ALA A 203 19.30 2.99 -10.10
C ALA A 203 17.84 3.48 -9.98
N ARG A 204 17.05 3.30 -11.04
CA ARG A 204 15.61 3.59 -11.01
C ARG A 204 14.88 2.70 -10.00
N SER A 205 15.10 1.39 -10.05
CA SER A 205 14.45 0.44 -9.14
C SER A 205 14.81 0.71 -7.67
N PHE A 206 16.07 1.08 -7.43
CA PHE A 206 16.57 1.53 -6.13
C PHE A 206 15.84 2.80 -5.65
N ALA A 207 15.74 3.81 -6.52
CA ALA A 207 15.04 5.05 -6.22
C ALA A 207 13.56 4.82 -5.90
N GLU A 208 12.86 4.04 -6.72
CA GLU A 208 11.46 3.66 -6.52
C GLU A 208 11.25 3.03 -5.14
N SER A 209 12.14 2.12 -4.72
CA SER A 209 12.05 1.44 -3.43
C SER A 209 12.25 2.39 -2.25
N ILE A 210 13.29 3.24 -2.28
CA ILE A 210 13.56 4.19 -1.19
C ILE A 210 12.47 5.24 -1.11
N VAL A 211 12.09 5.85 -2.24
CA VAL A 211 11.07 6.90 -2.25
C VAL A 211 9.72 6.34 -1.81
N SER A 212 9.35 5.13 -2.24
CA SER A 212 8.16 4.45 -1.73
C SER A 212 8.24 4.24 -0.22
N THR A 213 9.38 3.79 0.30
CA THR A 213 9.58 3.59 1.75
C THR A 213 9.47 4.91 2.51
N LEU A 214 10.04 6.00 1.99
CA LEU A 214 9.99 7.32 2.64
C LEU A 214 8.60 7.94 2.62
N ILE A 215 7.85 7.78 1.53
CA ILE A 215 6.52 8.39 1.42
C ILE A 215 5.48 7.55 2.17
N ASN A 216 5.55 6.23 2.04
CA ASN A 216 4.51 5.32 2.52
C ASN A 216 4.82 4.68 3.88
N GLY A 217 6.06 4.73 4.37
CA GLY A 217 6.59 3.65 5.21
C GLY A 217 7.41 4.06 6.44
N PHE A 218 7.23 5.23 7.06
CA PHE A 218 7.66 5.43 8.45
C PHE A 218 6.80 4.61 9.45
N GLY A 219 6.76 3.30 9.24
CA GLY A 219 6.01 2.32 10.01
C GLY A 219 6.90 1.28 10.67
N VAL A 220 8.17 1.60 10.95
CA VAL A 220 9.06 0.76 11.77
C VAL A 220 9.80 1.63 12.78
N LYS A 221 9.10 1.98 13.86
CA LYS A 221 9.72 2.14 15.16
C LYS A 221 9.24 0.95 15.98
N GLU A 222 10.12 -0.03 16.16
CA GLU A 222 10.10 -0.85 17.38
C GLU A 222 10.96 -0.15 18.43
#